data_AF-A0A971BZB3-F1
#
_entry.id   AF-A0A971BZB3-F1
#
_cell.length_a   1.000
_cell.length_b   1.000
_cell.length_c   1.000
_cell.angle_alpha   90.00
_cell.angle_beta   90.00
_cell.angle_gamma   90.00
#
_symmetry.space_group_name_H-M   'P 1'
#
loop_
_entity.id
_entity.type
_entity.pdbx_description
1 polymer ?
#
loop_
_entity_poly.entity_id
_entity_poly.type
_entity_poly.pdbx_seq_one_letter_code
_entity_poly.pdbx_strand_id
1 'polypeptide(L)'
;VDSLDWKDLSAKEIYDRVTSRIKPGSIVLFHNAALHTTEALEDILLWLQKNDFEPVAISELLLEGDYTIDHEGRQTPKKPA
;
A
#
# COMPACT_ATOMS: atom_id res chain seq x y z
N VAL A 1 2.35 3.19 2.45
CA VAL A 1 2.66 4.15 1.36
C VAL A 1 1.52 5.14 1.27
N ASP A 2 1.78 6.42 1.48
CA ASP A 2 0.77 7.47 1.31
C ASP A 2 0.79 7.95 -0.15
N SER A 3 -0.33 7.81 -0.86
CA SER A 3 -0.48 8.21 -2.27
C SER A 3 -0.48 9.72 -2.49
N LEU A 4 -0.79 10.52 -1.46
CA LEU A 4 -1.01 11.97 -1.55
C LEU A 4 -2.05 12.40 -2.61
N ASP A 5 -2.98 11.52 -2.95
CA ASP A 5 -4.07 11.79 -3.90
C ASP A 5 -4.95 13.00 -3.52
N TRP A 6 -4.98 13.38 -2.24
CA TRP A 6 -5.66 14.58 -1.76
C TRP A 6 -4.98 15.91 -2.13
N LYS A 7 -3.76 15.90 -2.70
CA LYS A 7 -2.98 17.10 -3.04
C LYS A 7 -3.18 17.62 -4.47
N ASP A 8 -4.29 17.28 -5.11
CA ASP A 8 -4.58 17.69 -6.50
C ASP A 8 -3.47 17.24 -7.47
N LEU A 9 -2.89 16.06 -7.20
CA LEU A 9 -1.90 15.43 -8.07
C LEU A 9 -2.58 14.84 -9.30
N SER A 10 -1.88 14.87 -10.43
CA SER A 10 -2.30 14.11 -11.61
C SER A 10 -2.30 12.61 -11.32
N ALA A 11 -3.10 11.85 -12.07
CA ALA A 11 -3.11 10.39 -11.97
C ALA A 11 -1.71 9.77 -12.15
N LYS A 12 -0.91 10.34 -13.07
CA LYS A 12 0.47 9.90 -13.29
C LYS A 12 1.37 10.12 -12.07
N GLU A 13 1.26 11.26 -11.39
CA GLU A 13 2.04 11.55 -10.18
C GLU A 13 1.66 10.62 -9.03
N ILE A 14 0.37 10.31 -8.88
CA ILE A 14 -0.13 9.32 -7.91
C ILE A 14 0.47 7.94 -8.25
N TYR A 15 0.37 7.51 -9.50
CA TYR A 15 0.93 6.25 -10.00
C TYR A 15 2.44 6.14 -9.73
N ASP A 16 3.24 7.11 -10.18
CA ASP A 16 4.70 7.10 -10.05
C ASP A 16 5.11 7.05 -8.57
N ARG A 17 4.40 7.81 -7.72
CA ARG A 17 4.67 7.85 -6.28
C ARG A 17 4.36 6.52 -5.61
N VAL A 18 3.24 5.90 -5.94
CA VAL A 18 2.83 4.63 -5.34
C VAL A 18 3.77 3.52 -5.80
N THR A 19 3.92 3.32 -7.11
CA THR A 19 4.69 2.20 -7.69
C THR A 19 6.19 2.26 -7.35
N SER A 20 6.78 3.45 -7.20
CA SER A 20 8.18 3.59 -6.80
C SER A 20 8.46 3.30 -5.31
N ARG A 21 7.43 3.14 -4.47
CA ARG A 21 7.57 3.02 -3.00
C ARG A 21 7.00 1.73 -2.44
N ILE A 22 6.20 1.00 -3.21
CA ILE A 22 5.64 -0.27 -2.78
C ILE A 22 6.76 -1.30 -2.57
N LYS A 23 6.62 -2.05 -1.49
CA LYS A 23 7.40 -3.24 -1.11
C LYS A 23 6.44 -4.31 -0.56
N PRO A 24 6.81 -5.61 -0.55
CA PRO A 24 5.96 -6.65 0.02
C PRO A 24 5.46 -6.29 1.43
N GLY A 25 4.15 -6.45 1.66
CA GLY A 25 3.48 -6.05 2.91
C GLY A 25 3.15 -4.56 3.03
N SER A 26 3.30 -3.75 1.98
CA SER A 26 2.89 -2.35 2.01
C SER A 26 1.37 -2.19 2.08
N ILE A 27 0.90 -1.34 2.98
CA ILE A 27 -0.48 -0.80 2.97
C ILE A 27 -0.45 0.54 2.24
N VAL A 28 -1.26 0.69 1.19
CA VAL A 28 -1.34 1.93 0.41
C VAL A 28 -2.60 2.72 0.81
N LEU A 29 -2.42 3.99 1.15
CA LEU A 29 -3.50 4.89 1.55
C LEU A 29 -4.02 5.67 0.34
N PHE A 30 -5.33 5.61 0.11
CA PHE A 30 -6.07 6.42 -0.85
C PHE A 30 -7.32 7.03 -0.19
N HIS A 31 -7.80 8.13 -0.74
CA HIS A 31 -9.05 8.79 -0.37
C HIS A 31 -10.11 8.50 -1.45
N ASN A 32 -11.27 7.99 -1.04
CA ASN A 32 -12.35 7.59 -1.95
C ASN A 32 -13.00 8.76 -2.73
N ALA A 33 -12.74 10.00 -2.34
CA ALA A 33 -13.28 11.21 -2.96
C ALA A 33 -12.20 12.09 -3.61
N ALA A 34 -10.97 11.61 -3.74
CA ALA A 34 -9.91 12.34 -4.43
C ALA A 34 -10.08 12.26 -5.95
N LEU A 35 -9.84 13.39 -6.63
CA LEU A 35 -10.24 13.65 -8.02
C LEU A 35 -9.68 12.64 -9.02
N HIS A 36 -8.39 12.30 -8.88
CA HIS A 36 -7.65 11.46 -9.82
C HIS A 36 -7.40 10.03 -9.31
N THR A 37 -7.96 9.65 -8.16
CA THR A 37 -7.72 8.32 -7.56
C THR A 37 -8.26 7.21 -8.44
N THR A 38 -9.48 7.35 -8.97
CA THR A 38 -10.07 6.32 -9.85
C THR A 38 -9.25 6.12 -11.13
N GLU A 39 -8.73 7.21 -11.71
CA GLU A 39 -7.88 7.17 -12.90
C GLU A 39 -6.53 6.49 -12.62
N ALA A 40 -5.86 6.82 -11.50
CA ALA A 40 -4.58 6.22 -11.15
C ALA A 40 -4.70 4.74 -10.70
N LEU A 41 -5.82 4.37 -10.06
CA LEU A 41 -5.98 3.07 -9.42
C LEU A 41 -5.96 1.92 -10.44
N GLU A 42 -6.53 2.10 -11.63
CA GLU A 42 -6.52 1.08 -12.68
C GLU A 42 -5.08 0.72 -13.08
N ASP A 43 -4.25 1.72 -13.38
CA ASP A 43 -2.85 1.51 -13.75
C ASP A 43 -2.02 0.92 -12.61
N ILE A 44 -2.30 1.32 -11.36
CA ILE A 44 -1.64 0.76 -10.18
C ILE A 44 -1.96 -0.72 -10.01
N LEU A 45 -3.23 -1.12 -10.16
CA LEU A 45 -3.62 -2.53 -10.06
C LEU A 45 -2.99 -3.38 -11.16
N LEU A 46 -2.93 -2.88 -12.40
CA LEU A 46 -2.24 -3.54 -13.51
C LEU A 46 -0.73 -3.66 -13.25
N TRP A 47 -0.11 -2.62 -12.69
CA TRP A 47 1.30 -2.66 -12.33
C TRP A 47 1.56 -3.70 -11.24
N LEU A 48 0.71 -3.79 -10.20
CA LEU A 48 0.84 -4.79 -9.14
C LEU A 48 0.83 -6.21 -9.69
N GLN A 49 -0.15 -6.53 -10.54
CA GLN A 49 -0.25 -7.83 -11.20
C GLN A 49 0.99 -8.17 -12.05
N LYS A 50 1.52 -7.18 -12.78
CA LYS A 50 2.73 -7.36 -13.62
C LYS A 50 4.02 -7.53 -12.82
N ASN A 51 4.03 -7.14 -11.54
CA ASN A 51 5.21 -7.17 -10.67
C ASN A 51 5.04 -8.19 -9.53
N ASP A 52 4.22 -9.22 -9.74
CA ASP A 52 4.01 -10.34 -8.80
C ASP A 52 3.51 -9.91 -7.41
N PHE A 53 2.71 -8.83 -7.35
CA PHE A 53 2.00 -8.42 -6.15
C PHE A 53 0.53 -8.86 -6.20
N GLU A 54 0.04 -9.35 -5.06
CA GLU A 54 -1.37 -9.65 -4.84
C GLU A 54 -1.98 -8.61 -3.88
N PRO A 55 -3.00 -7.84 -4.32
CA PRO A 55 -3.77 -7.00 -3.42
C PRO A 55 -4.67 -7.87 -2.54
N VAL A 56 -4.49 -7.77 -1.23
CA VAL A 56 -5.24 -8.53 -0.22
C VAL A 56 -5.93 -7.62 0.78
N ALA A 57 -6.90 -8.14 1.52
CA ALA A 57 -7.48 -7.41 2.64
C ALA A 57 -6.43 -7.25 3.77
N ILE A 58 -6.57 -6.18 4.57
CA ILE A 58 -5.65 -5.93 5.69
C ILE A 58 -5.58 -7.12 6.65
N SER A 59 -6.71 -7.82 6.88
CA SER A 59 -6.77 -9.01 7.74
C SER A 59 -5.82 -10.12 7.32
N GLU A 60 -5.52 -10.23 6.02
CA GLU A 60 -4.63 -11.26 5.46
C GLU A 60 -3.15 -10.88 5.60
N LEU A 61 -2.86 -9.61 5.91
CA LEU A 61 -1.50 -9.13 6.19
C LEU A 61 -1.12 -9.23 7.67
N LEU A 62 -2.08 -9.48 8.56
CA LEU A 62 -1.84 -9.51 10.01
C LEU A 62 -1.09 -10.79 10.40
N LEU A 63 -0.05 -10.65 11.23
CA LEU A 63 0.64 -11.79 11.81
C LEU A 63 -0.23 -12.46 12.88
N GLU A 64 -0.25 -13.79 12.87
CA GLU A 64 -0.80 -14.60 13.96
C GLU A 64 0.24 -14.83 15.07
N GLY A 65 -0.22 -15.02 16.31
CA GLY A 65 0.64 -15.28 17.47
C GLY A 65 1.29 -14.02 18.06
N ASP A 66 2.40 -14.22 18.77
CA ASP A 66 3.11 -13.13 19.45
C ASP A 66 3.93 -12.28 18.46
N TYR A 67 3.67 -10.98 18.43
CA TYR A 67 4.43 -10.01 17.64
C TYR A 67 4.71 -8.72 18.43
N THR A 68 5.66 -7.94 17.94
CA THR A 68 5.89 -6.55 18.35
C THR A 68 5.53 -5.62 17.21
N ILE A 69 5.09 -4.40 17.54
CA ILE A 69 4.83 -3.34 16.56
C ILE A 69 5.88 -2.25 16.75
N ASP A 70 6.52 -1.82 15.66
CA ASP A 70 7.45 -0.69 15.68
C ASP A 70 6.73 0.67 15.57
N HIS A 71 7.50 1.76 15.63
CA HIS A 71 6.96 3.12 15.53
C HIS A 71 6.33 3.45 14.16
N GLU A 72 6.62 2.66 13.12
CA GLU A 72 5.99 2.79 11.79
C GLU A 72 4.70 1.95 11.68
N GLY A 73 4.31 1.25 12.76
CA GLY A 73 3.12 0.39 12.79
C GLY A 73 3.35 -1.00 12.17
N ARG A 74 4.59 -1.41 11.90
CA ARG A 74 4.90 -2.70 11.28
C ARG A 74 5.01 -3.80 12.32
N GLN A 75 4.31 -4.91 12.07
CA GLN A 75 4.41 -6.11 12.90
C GLN A 75 5.69 -6.89 12.58
N THR A 76 6.37 -7.36 13.63
CA THR A 76 7.50 -8.30 13.55
C THR A 76 7.22 -9.50 14.47
N PRO A 77 7.33 -10.76 13.99
CA PRO A 77 7.14 -11.92 14.84
C PRO A 77 8.12 -11.88 16.03
N LYS A 78 7.61 -12.16 17.22
CA LYS A 78 8.47 -12.27 18.41
C LYS A 78 9.27 -13.57 18.28
N LYS A 79 10.59 -13.48 18.20
CA LYS A 79 11.42 -14.69 18.22
C LYS A 79 11.20 -15.42 19.54
N PRO A 80 11.04 -16.76 19.53
CA PRO A 80 11.08 -17.52 20.76
C PRO A 80 12.42 -17.28 21.46
N ALA A 81 12.36 -17.21 22.79
CA ALA A 81 13.52 -16.98 23.66
C ALA A 81 14.56 -18.10 23.54
#